data_AF-A0A3E4Z728-F1
#
_entry.id   AF-A0A3E4Z728-F1
#
_cell.length_a   1.000
_cell.length_b   1.000
_cell.length_c   1.000
_cell.angle_alpha   90.00
_cell.angle_beta   90.00
_cell.angle_gamma   90.00
#
_symmetry.space_group_name_H-M   'P 1'
#
loop_
_entity.id
_entity.type
_entity.pdbx_description
1 polymer ?
#
loop_
_entity_poly.entity_id
_entity_poly.type
_entity_poly.pdbx_seq_one_letter_code
_entity_poly.pdbx_strand_id
1 'polypeptide(L)'
;MNKKEEKAREYADGLMNSVKSYYVEKYGMERAKRMSDFDIYYVEQAYLDGWDAMLGGLLTNVKERQPDPNEEVVCRMVSNGAFVSGYIYQEDGKYKVATSPDFHFEDYGDYECDYWFPKPKLIEVNHG
;
A
#
# COMPACT_ATOMS: atom_id res chain seq x y z
N MET A 1 -19.19 -57.30 -10.33
CA MET A 1 -19.22 -56.03 -11.09
C MET A 1 -19.91 -56.31 -12.42
N ASN A 2 -20.91 -55.54 -12.80
CA ASN A 2 -21.70 -55.77 -14.01
C ASN A 2 -20.87 -55.37 -15.26
N LYS A 3 -20.97 -56.11 -16.37
CA LYS A 3 -20.31 -55.76 -17.65
C LYS A 3 -20.56 -54.32 -18.11
N LYS A 4 -21.69 -53.72 -17.73
CA LYS A 4 -21.97 -52.29 -17.99
C LYS A 4 -21.10 -51.36 -17.13
N GLU A 5 -20.86 -51.70 -15.87
CA GLU A 5 -20.00 -50.91 -14.97
C GLU A 5 -18.53 -51.00 -15.40
N GLU A 6 -18.09 -52.17 -15.86
CA GLU A 6 -16.72 -52.38 -16.33
C GLU A 6 -16.42 -51.56 -17.59
N LYS A 7 -17.35 -51.56 -18.57
CA LYS A 7 -17.24 -50.68 -19.75
C LYS A 7 -17.32 -49.20 -19.42
N ALA A 8 -18.15 -48.82 -18.45
CA ALA A 8 -18.23 -47.43 -18.01
C ALA A 8 -16.92 -46.98 -17.34
N ARG A 9 -16.27 -47.88 -16.59
CA ARG A 9 -14.98 -47.64 -15.95
C ARG A 9 -13.85 -47.53 -16.97
N GLU A 10 -13.76 -48.45 -17.94
CA GLU A 10 -12.77 -48.37 -19.02
C GLU A 10 -12.90 -47.09 -19.85
N TYR A 11 -14.14 -46.65 -20.12
CA TYR A 11 -14.39 -45.38 -20.82
C TYR A 11 -13.91 -44.18 -19.99
N ALA A 12 -14.21 -44.16 -18.68
CA ALA A 12 -13.77 -43.09 -17.79
C ALA A 12 -12.23 -43.05 -17.65
N ASP A 13 -11.59 -44.21 -17.50
CA ASP A 13 -10.13 -44.33 -17.41
C ASP A 13 -9.46 -43.92 -18.74
N GLY A 14 -10.06 -44.27 -19.89
CA GLY A 14 -9.62 -43.81 -21.21
C GLY A 14 -9.72 -42.30 -21.38
N LEU A 15 -10.81 -41.69 -20.88
CA LEU A 15 -11.00 -40.25 -20.90
C LEU A 15 -9.93 -39.55 -20.04
N MET A 16 -9.72 -40.02 -18.81
CA MET A 16 -8.74 -39.47 -17.88
C MET A 16 -7.30 -39.59 -18.39
N ASN A 17 -6.96 -40.68 -19.08
CA ASN A 17 -5.65 -40.86 -19.70
C ASN A 17 -5.48 -40.03 -20.99
N SER A 18 -6.57 -39.70 -21.69
CA SER A 18 -6.52 -38.83 -22.88
C SER A 18 -6.31 -37.34 -22.53
N VAL A 19 -6.79 -36.92 -21.36
CA VAL A 19 -6.58 -35.58 -20.83
C VAL A 19 -5.21 -35.56 -20.18
N LYS A 20 -4.18 -35.15 -20.93
CA LYS A 20 -2.83 -34.96 -20.41
C LYS A 20 -2.88 -34.02 -19.20
N SER A 21 -2.80 -34.59 -18.00
CA SER A 21 -2.84 -33.90 -16.70
C SER A 21 -1.95 -32.65 -16.65
N TYR A 22 -0.80 -32.68 -17.32
CA TYR A 22 0.11 -31.55 -17.49
C TYR A 22 -0.55 -30.29 -18.09
N TYR A 23 -1.45 -30.42 -19.08
CA TYR A 23 -2.12 -29.25 -19.67
C TYR A 23 -3.15 -28.67 -18.70
N VAL A 24 -3.91 -29.52 -17.99
CA VAL A 24 -4.89 -29.06 -17.00
C VAL A 24 -4.19 -28.32 -15.85
N GLU A 25 -3.08 -28.85 -15.37
CA GLU A 25 -2.28 -28.23 -14.31
C GLU A 25 -1.63 -26.91 -14.78
N LYS A 26 -1.01 -26.90 -15.96
CA LYS A 26 -0.39 -25.70 -16.53
C LYS A 26 -1.41 -24.59 -16.79
N TYR A 27 -2.52 -24.90 -17.47
CA TYR A 27 -3.57 -23.92 -17.73
C TYR A 27 -4.28 -23.47 -16.44
N GLY A 28 -4.43 -24.36 -15.47
CA GLY A 28 -4.97 -24.06 -14.15
C GLY A 28 -4.10 -23.05 -13.40
N MET A 29 -2.78 -23.29 -13.36
CA MET A 29 -1.80 -22.41 -12.71
C MET A 29 -1.67 -21.05 -13.42
N GLU A 30 -1.65 -21.03 -14.76
CA GLU A 30 -1.62 -19.78 -15.54
C GLU A 30 -2.88 -18.94 -15.35
N ARG A 31 -4.05 -19.59 -15.18
CA ARG A 31 -5.30 -18.89 -14.87
C ARG A 31 -5.28 -18.36 -13.43
N ALA A 32 -4.84 -19.15 -12.46
CA ALA A 32 -4.72 -18.73 -11.06
C ALA A 32 -3.77 -17.52 -10.92
N LYS A 33 -2.61 -17.57 -11.58
CA LYS A 33 -1.67 -16.46 -11.61
C LYS A 33 -2.29 -15.19 -12.18
N ARG A 34 -2.97 -15.27 -13.34
CA ARG A 34 -3.64 -14.11 -13.92
C ARG A 34 -4.71 -13.50 -13.03
N MET A 35 -5.48 -14.32 -12.31
CA MET A 35 -6.46 -13.81 -11.34
C MET A 35 -5.75 -13.10 -10.18
N SER A 36 -4.67 -13.69 -9.65
CA SER A 36 -3.87 -13.04 -8.61
C SER A 36 -3.23 -11.73 -9.07
N ASP A 37 -2.64 -11.69 -10.26
CA ASP A 37 -2.02 -10.48 -10.82
C ASP A 37 -3.08 -9.39 -11.03
N PHE A 38 -4.29 -9.77 -11.42
CA PHE A 38 -5.43 -8.86 -11.57
C PHE A 38 -5.92 -8.31 -10.21
N ASP A 39 -6.01 -9.16 -9.19
CA ASP A 39 -6.36 -8.74 -7.83
C ASP A 39 -5.30 -7.78 -7.26
N ILE A 40 -4.01 -8.09 -7.45
CA ILE A 40 -2.90 -7.20 -7.07
C ILE A 40 -3.03 -5.86 -7.78
N TYR A 41 -3.25 -5.87 -9.11
CA TYR A 41 -3.44 -4.65 -9.88
C TYR A 41 -4.58 -3.78 -9.31
N TYR A 42 -5.74 -4.37 -9.00
CA TYR A 42 -6.86 -3.63 -8.42
C TYR A 42 -6.55 -3.06 -7.04
N VAL A 43 -5.81 -3.80 -6.21
CA VAL A 43 -5.37 -3.31 -4.90
C VAL A 43 -4.39 -2.15 -5.05
N GLU A 44 -3.44 -2.24 -5.98
CA GLU A 44 -2.49 -1.16 -6.27
C GLU A 44 -3.22 0.08 -6.80
N GLN A 45 -4.15 -0.08 -7.74
CA GLN A 45 -4.94 1.05 -8.25
C GLN A 45 -5.81 1.67 -7.15
N ALA A 46 -6.50 0.88 -6.33
CA ALA A 46 -7.30 1.40 -5.23
C ALA A 46 -6.45 2.13 -4.19
N TYR A 47 -5.22 1.67 -3.93
CA TYR A 47 -4.28 2.38 -3.08
C TYR A 47 -3.85 3.72 -3.68
N LEU A 48 -3.49 3.76 -4.96
CA LEU A 48 -3.09 4.99 -5.65
C LEU A 48 -4.25 5.98 -5.76
N ASP A 49 -5.45 5.52 -6.09
CA ASP A 49 -6.65 6.36 -6.14
C ASP A 49 -7.00 6.91 -4.75
N GLY A 50 -6.91 6.06 -3.72
CA GLY A 50 -7.07 6.48 -2.33
C GLY A 50 -6.02 7.49 -1.89
N TRP A 51 -4.77 7.30 -2.32
CA TRP A 51 -3.66 8.22 -2.08
C TRP A 51 -3.90 9.58 -2.73
N ASP A 52 -4.25 9.61 -4.02
CA ASP A 52 -4.51 10.84 -4.76
C ASP A 52 -5.74 11.57 -4.21
N ALA A 53 -6.81 10.83 -3.89
CA ALA A 53 -8.03 11.40 -3.31
C ALA A 53 -7.82 11.97 -1.90
N MET A 54 -7.00 11.32 -1.07
CA MET A 54 -6.80 11.73 0.32
C MET A 54 -5.68 12.77 0.45
N LEU A 55 -4.54 12.57 -0.20
CA LEU A 55 -3.33 13.35 0.03
C LEU A 55 -2.97 14.29 -1.11
N GLY A 56 -3.42 14.03 -2.34
CA GLY A 56 -3.09 14.87 -3.51
C GLY A 56 -3.50 16.34 -3.36
N GLY A 57 -4.59 16.61 -2.62
CA GLY A 57 -5.02 17.98 -2.29
C GLY A 57 -4.50 18.53 -0.95
N LEU A 58 -3.95 17.67 -0.07
CA LEU A 58 -3.48 18.06 1.26
C LEU A 58 -1.98 18.39 1.27
N LEU A 59 -1.19 17.68 0.46
CA LEU A 59 0.26 17.82 0.44
C LEU A 59 0.68 19.15 -0.17
N THR A 60 1.37 19.94 0.64
CA THR A 60 1.98 21.22 0.27
C THR A 60 3.48 21.01 0.12
N ASN A 61 4.07 21.44 -1.00
CA ASN A 61 5.53 21.43 -1.13
C ASN A 61 6.13 22.47 -0.18
N VAL A 62 7.11 22.07 0.63
CA VAL A 62 7.73 22.94 1.64
C VAL A 62 8.41 24.18 1.05
N LYS A 63 8.88 24.10 -0.20
CA LYS A 63 9.49 25.23 -0.93
C LYS A 63 8.45 26.23 -1.43
N GLU A 64 7.23 25.78 -1.68
CA GLU A 64 6.13 26.65 -2.13
C GLU A 64 5.49 27.38 -0.96
N ARG A 65 5.27 26.65 0.14
CA ARG A 65 4.71 27.22 1.38
C ARG A 65 5.22 26.44 2.57
N GLN A 66 5.78 27.14 3.55
CA GLN A 66 6.22 26.59 4.82
C GLN A 66 5.08 26.62 5.86
N PRO A 67 5.03 25.67 6.79
CA PRO A 67 4.10 25.75 7.93
C PRO A 67 4.50 26.85 8.91
N ASP A 68 3.62 27.18 9.85
CA ASP A 68 4.01 28.03 10.98
C ASP A 68 5.10 27.30 11.80
N PRO A 69 6.17 27.98 12.24
CA PRO A 69 7.21 27.36 13.07
C PRO A 69 6.70 26.67 14.34
N ASN A 70 5.54 27.09 14.86
CA ASN A 70 4.91 26.51 16.06
C ASN A 70 3.82 25.47 15.73
N GLU A 71 3.60 25.16 14.45
CA GLU A 71 2.61 24.19 14.01
C GLU A 71 3.26 22.81 13.82
N GLU A 72 2.73 21.83 14.53
CA GLU A 72 3.09 20.43 14.29
C GLU A 72 2.35 19.94 13.04
N VAL A 73 3.11 19.41 12.09
CA VAL A 73 2.62 18.93 10.80
C VAL A 73 2.94 17.45 10.62
N VAL A 74 2.31 16.83 9.63
CA VAL A 74 2.77 15.56 9.09
C VAL A 74 3.55 15.85 7.82
N CYS A 75 4.81 15.40 7.75
CA CYS A 75 5.70 15.66 6.63
C CYS A 75 6.29 14.37 6.05
N ARG A 76 6.65 14.43 4.76
CA ARG A 76 7.23 13.32 4.01
C ARG A 76 8.76 13.41 4.02
N MET A 77 9.42 12.32 4.40
CA MET A 77 10.87 12.17 4.34
C MET A 77 11.33 11.96 2.89
N VAL A 78 12.36 12.70 2.46
CA VAL A 78 12.96 12.56 1.13
C VAL A 78 13.66 11.20 0.95
N SER A 79 14.21 10.64 2.03
CA SER A 79 15.05 9.43 1.99
C SER A 79 14.29 8.16 1.59
N ASN A 80 13.05 7.99 2.06
CA ASN A 80 12.27 6.77 1.86
C ASN A 80 10.77 7.00 1.63
N GLY A 81 10.32 8.26 1.58
CA GLY A 81 8.91 8.61 1.41
C GLY A 81 8.02 8.36 2.63
N ALA A 82 8.59 7.99 3.79
CA ALA A 82 7.84 7.79 5.02
C ALA A 82 7.26 9.12 5.54
N PHE A 83 6.13 9.04 6.23
CA PHE A 83 5.49 10.20 6.85
C PHE A 83 5.78 10.21 8.35
N VAL A 84 6.21 11.36 8.84
CA VAL A 84 6.52 11.61 10.26
C VAL A 84 5.82 12.88 10.73
N SER A 85 5.48 12.94 12.02
CA SER A 85 4.93 14.16 12.63
C SER A 85 6.01 14.98 13.29
N GLY A 86 6.00 16.30 13.09
CA GLY A 86 6.94 17.19 13.76
C GLY A 86 6.85 18.64 13.26
N TYR A 87 7.85 19.43 13.61
CA TYR A 87 7.97 20.84 13.25
C TYR A 87 9.00 20.98 12.14
N ILE A 88 8.62 21.61 11.03
CA ILE A 88 9.56 21.85 9.94
C ILE A 88 10.39 23.09 10.25
N TYR A 89 11.71 22.95 10.15
CA TYR A 89 12.66 24.05 10.25
C TYR A 89 13.65 24.00 9.08
N GLN A 90 14.43 25.07 8.90
CA GLN A 90 15.43 25.13 7.84
C GLN A 90 16.84 25.18 8.41
N GLU A 91 17.73 24.32 7.91
CA GLU A 91 19.16 24.29 8.23
C GLU A 91 19.96 23.96 6.97
N ASP A 92 21.04 24.70 6.72
CA ASP A 92 21.90 24.53 5.53
C ASP A 92 21.13 24.50 4.19
N GLY A 93 20.05 25.29 4.09
CA GLY A 93 19.20 25.34 2.90
C GLY A 93 18.27 24.13 2.73
N LYS A 94 18.28 23.18 3.66
CA LYS A 94 17.41 22.00 3.69
C LYS A 94 16.28 22.18 4.68
N TYR A 95 15.11 21.65 4.35
CA TYR A 95 13.97 21.62 5.25
C TYR A 95 14.02 20.33 6.04
N LYS A 96 14.13 20.43 7.36
CA LYS A 96 14.27 19.32 8.28
C LYS A 96 13.09 19.27 9.24
N VAL A 97 12.88 18.12 9.87
CA VAL A 97 11.85 17.94 10.90
C VAL A 97 12.48 17.85 12.29
N ALA A 98 11.91 18.58 13.25
CA ALA A 98 12.17 18.40 14.67
C ALA A 98 10.98 17.66 15.29
N THR A 99 11.24 16.60 16.05
CA THR A 99 10.20 15.85 16.78
C THR A 99 10.07 16.36 18.22
N SER A 100 8.87 16.23 18.79
CA SER A 100 8.68 16.55 20.21
C SER A 100 9.42 15.52 21.07
N PRO A 101 10.13 15.94 22.13
CA PRO A 101 10.82 15.00 23.03
C PRO A 101 9.86 14.01 23.72
N ASP A 102 8.56 14.33 23.78
CA ASP A 102 7.53 13.50 24.40
C ASP A 102 6.96 12.41 23.46
N PHE A 103 7.26 12.46 22.16
CA PHE A 103 6.60 11.61 21.16
C PHE A 103 7.56 11.10 20.07
N HIS A 104 7.79 9.78 20.12
CA HIS A 104 8.25 8.87 19.04
C HIS A 104 9.66 9.09 18.45
N PHE A 105 10.56 8.19 18.88
CA PHE A 105 11.90 7.88 18.36
C PHE A 105 12.74 9.11 17.96
N GLU A 106 13.69 9.50 18.81
CA GLU A 106 14.74 10.48 18.51
C GLU A 106 15.39 10.28 17.12
N ASP A 107 15.39 9.03 16.63
CA ASP A 107 15.92 8.63 15.33
C ASP A 107 15.29 9.34 14.12
N TYR A 108 14.12 10.00 14.27
CA TYR A 108 13.45 10.74 13.19
C TYR A 108 13.70 12.25 13.15
N GLY A 109 14.50 12.77 14.07
CA GLY A 109 14.96 14.16 14.01
C GLY A 109 15.89 14.42 12.82
N ASP A 110 15.87 15.65 12.32
CA ASP A 110 16.80 16.20 11.34
C ASP A 110 16.72 15.63 9.92
N TYR A 111 15.74 14.76 9.64
CA TYR A 111 15.50 14.26 8.30
C TYR A 111 14.99 15.35 7.36
N GLU A 112 15.49 15.32 6.13
CA GLU A 112 15.05 16.23 5.07
C GLU A 112 13.63 15.89 4.61
N CYS A 113 12.77 16.90 4.50
CA CYS A 113 11.37 16.80 4.10
C CYS A 113 11.07 17.67 2.87
N ASP A 114 10.14 17.22 2.04
CA ASP A 114 9.74 17.94 0.81
C ASP A 114 8.25 18.27 0.71
N TYR A 115 7.37 17.48 1.33
CA TYR A 115 5.93 17.75 1.40
C TYR A 115 5.41 17.68 2.84
N TRP A 116 4.36 18.45 3.12
CA TRP A 116 3.70 18.47 4.43
C TRP A 116 2.20 18.75 4.33
N PHE A 117 1.47 18.41 5.39
CA PHE A 117 0.10 18.86 5.62
C PHE A 117 -0.17 19.04 7.11
N PRO A 118 -1.14 19.89 7.51
CA PRO A 118 -1.48 20.09 8.92
C PRO A 118 -1.87 18.79 9.60
N LYS A 119 -1.37 18.56 10.83
CA LYS A 119 -1.76 17.39 11.60
C LYS A 119 -3.27 17.41 11.86
N PRO A 120 -4.03 16.37 11.47
CA PRO A 120 -5.46 16.33 11.71
C PRO A 120 -5.77 16.43 13.21
N LYS A 121 -6.70 17.32 13.57
CA LYS A 121 -7.20 17.39 14.94
C LYS A 121 -8.18 16.24 15.16
N LEU A 122 -7.89 15.38 16.12
CA LEU A 122 -8.86 14.37 16.55
C LEU A 122 -10.05 15.12 17.17
N ILE A 123 -11.22 14.94 16.58
CA ILE A 123 -12.48 15.36 17.22
C ILE A 123 -12.76 14.28 18.27
N GLU A 124 -12.71 14.63 19.55
CA GLU A 124 -13.18 13.71 20.60
C GLU A 124 -14.66 13.42 20.36
N VAL A 125 -14.93 12.22 19.87
CA VAL A 125 -16.30 11.72 19.75
C VAL A 125 -16.69 11.25 21.14
N ASN A 126 -17.41 12.08 21.89
CA ASN A 126 -18.01 11.67 23.16
C ASN A 126 -19.01 10.54 22.88
N HIS A 127 -18.59 9.30 23.07
CA HIS A 127 -19.47 8.15 23.15
C HIS A 127 -20.17 8.20 24.52
N GLY A 128 -21.23 9.02 24.58
CA GLY A 128 -22.17 9.05 25.71
C GLY A 128 -23.02 7.79 25.81
#